data_AF-A0A7S4MWY1-F1
#
_entry.id   AF-A0A7S4MWY1-F1
#
_cell.length_a   1.000
_cell.length_b   1.000
_cell.length_c   1.000
_cell.angle_alpha   90.00
_cell.angle_beta   90.00
_cell.angle_gamma   90.00
#
_symmetry.space_group_name_H-M   'P 1'
#
loop_
_entity.id
_entity.type
_entity.pdbx_description
1 polymer ?
#
loop_
_entity_poly.entity_id
_entity_poly.type
_entity_poly.pdbx_seq_one_letter_code
_entity_poly.pdbx_strand_id
1 'polypeptide(L)'
;MIMHHGELTPCTGPCYEGFITMFNHVFDTPWYLEREDLLDSDQSCVIARGARSSRAFLVSNHFSGTGPPISLPSLENAIVLNEKSVLENRHEACEEKLGKRPNIIMVDFWSKGDVVAFVEESNRALAPVDPRGTSEPTSAPTDEPTPVPTAIPDTTAPNTPIPINPGK
;
A
#
# COMPACT_ATOMS: atom_id res chain seq x y z
N MET A 1 -12.87 3.87 10.17
CA MET A 1 -13.44 3.63 8.82
C MET A 1 -13.87 2.18 8.79
N ILE A 2 -15.19 1.90 8.82
CA ILE A 2 -15.70 0.53 8.79
C ILE A 2 -15.76 0.12 7.33
N MET A 3 -14.85 -0.75 6.88
CA MET A 3 -14.90 -1.32 5.54
C MET A 3 -15.47 -2.73 5.64
N HIS A 4 -16.73 -2.89 5.21
CA HIS A 4 -17.44 -4.16 5.26
C HIS A 4 -16.77 -5.22 4.38
N HIS A 5 -16.73 -6.45 4.91
CA HIS A 5 -16.25 -7.65 4.23
C HIS A 5 -17.35 -8.21 3.31
N GLY A 6 -16.99 -8.59 2.09
CA GLY A 6 -17.85 -9.35 1.18
C GLY A 6 -18.20 -8.62 -0.12
N GLU A 7 -18.17 -9.42 -1.19
CA GLU A 7 -18.69 -9.19 -2.55
C GLU A 7 -19.53 -7.91 -2.68
N LEU A 8 -18.90 -6.80 -3.10
CA LEU A 8 -19.51 -5.52 -3.47
C LEU A 8 -20.83 -5.23 -2.75
N THR A 9 -20.87 -5.28 -1.42
CA THR A 9 -22.07 -4.82 -0.73
C THR A 9 -22.21 -3.33 -1.04
N PRO A 10 -23.32 -2.87 -1.62
CA PRO A 10 -23.54 -1.44 -1.82
C PRO A 10 -23.42 -0.78 -0.45
N CYS A 11 -22.64 0.29 -0.37
CA CYS A 11 -22.34 0.95 0.89
C CYS A 11 -23.63 1.19 1.66
N THR A 12 -23.65 0.86 2.94
CA THR A 12 -24.78 1.15 3.84
C THR A 12 -24.84 2.64 4.25
N GLY A 13 -24.10 3.52 3.57
CA GLY A 13 -23.97 4.96 3.81
C GLY A 13 -23.45 5.71 2.56
N PRO A 14 -23.08 7.00 2.64
CA PRO A 14 -22.60 7.74 1.47
C PRO A 14 -21.33 7.09 0.92
N CYS A 15 -21.44 6.49 -0.27
CA CYS A 15 -20.30 6.02 -1.03
C CYS A 15 -19.54 7.26 -1.51
N TYR A 16 -18.42 7.59 -0.87
CA TYR A 16 -17.55 8.65 -1.37
C TYR A 16 -16.97 8.22 -2.72
N GLU A 17 -17.17 9.06 -3.73
CA GLU A 17 -16.65 8.84 -5.08
C GLU A 17 -15.12 8.69 -5.04
N GLY A 18 -14.57 7.74 -5.81
CA GLY A 18 -13.13 7.50 -5.92
C GLY A 18 -12.57 6.33 -5.10
N PHE A 19 -13.00 6.13 -3.85
CA PHE A 19 -12.41 5.06 -3.01
C PHE A 19 -12.94 3.67 -3.40
N ILE A 20 -14.26 3.56 -3.54
CA ILE A 20 -14.92 2.27 -3.79
C ILE A 20 -14.79 1.85 -5.25
N THR A 21 -14.60 2.81 -6.15
CA THR A 21 -14.39 2.59 -7.58
C THR A 21 -13.04 1.91 -7.88
N MET A 22 -12.04 2.02 -7.00
CA MET A 22 -10.76 1.31 -7.16
C MET A 22 -10.98 -0.21 -7.28
N PHE A 23 -11.92 -0.76 -6.51
CA PHE A 23 -12.26 -2.17 -6.53
C PHE A 23 -12.98 -2.62 -7.80
N ASN A 24 -13.25 -1.75 -8.78
CA ASN A 24 -13.60 -2.19 -10.13
C ASN A 24 -12.37 -2.70 -10.91
N HIS A 25 -11.17 -2.30 -10.50
CA HIS A 25 -9.92 -2.61 -11.18
C HIS A 25 -8.98 -3.47 -10.34
N VAL A 26 -9.17 -3.52 -9.02
CA VAL A 26 -8.28 -4.19 -8.07
C VAL A 26 -9.01 -5.17 -7.16
N PHE A 27 -8.33 -6.24 -6.79
CA PHE A 27 -8.69 -7.09 -5.65
C PHE A 27 -7.49 -7.13 -4.71
N ASP A 28 -7.72 -7.47 -3.44
CA ASP A 28 -6.67 -7.38 -2.43
C ASP A 28 -6.60 -8.57 -1.47
N THR A 29 -5.47 -8.66 -0.78
CA THR A 29 -5.26 -9.58 0.36
C THR A 29 -5.84 -9.01 1.66
N PRO A 30 -5.99 -9.80 2.74
CA PRO A 30 -6.47 -9.28 4.02
C PRO A 30 -5.61 -8.14 4.58
N TRP A 31 -6.24 -7.15 5.21
CA TRP A 31 -5.60 -5.94 5.78
C TRP A 31 -5.61 -5.89 7.31
N TYR A 32 -6.13 -6.95 7.95
CA TYR A 32 -6.37 -7.04 9.40
C TYR A 32 -5.56 -8.17 10.05
N LEU A 33 -4.56 -8.69 9.35
CA LEU A 33 -3.74 -9.80 9.84
C LEU A 33 -2.72 -9.29 10.86
N GLU A 34 -2.55 -10.08 11.92
CA GLU A 34 -1.39 -9.97 12.78
C GLU A 34 -0.13 -10.41 12.02
N ARG A 35 1.04 -10.04 12.54
CA ARG A 35 2.32 -10.23 11.83
C ARG A 35 2.52 -11.71 11.46
N GLU A 36 2.22 -12.62 12.38
CA GLU A 36 2.41 -14.05 12.21
C GLU A 36 1.50 -14.61 11.11
N ASP A 37 0.23 -14.19 11.08
CA ASP A 37 -0.72 -14.59 10.03
C ASP A 37 -0.37 -13.98 8.67
N LEU A 38 0.22 -12.77 8.65
CA LEU A 38 0.69 -12.15 7.42
C LEU A 38 1.87 -12.90 6.80
N LEU A 39 2.71 -13.52 7.63
CA LEU A 39 3.86 -14.34 7.21
C LEU A 39 3.43 -15.76 6.77
N ASP A 40 2.23 -16.21 7.15
CA ASP A 40 1.64 -17.45 6.65
C ASP A 40 0.93 -17.22 5.31
N SER A 41 1.44 -17.82 4.24
CA SER A 41 0.84 -17.69 2.91
C SER A 41 -0.55 -18.33 2.81
N ASP A 42 -0.91 -19.32 3.64
CA ASP A 42 -2.25 -19.93 3.64
C ASP A 42 -3.31 -18.96 4.16
N GLN A 43 -2.93 -18.09 5.11
CA GLN A 43 -3.80 -17.05 5.64
C GLN A 43 -3.73 -15.76 4.82
N SER A 44 -2.53 -15.38 4.35
CA SER A 44 -2.28 -14.05 3.80
C SER A 44 -2.48 -13.94 2.29
N CYS A 45 -2.38 -15.03 1.54
CA CYS A 45 -2.59 -15.06 0.07
C CYS A 45 -3.99 -15.53 -0.31
N VAL A 46 -5.01 -14.94 0.33
CA VAL A 46 -6.43 -15.12 0.01
C VAL A 46 -7.04 -13.80 -0.47
N ILE A 47 -8.19 -13.86 -1.14
CA ILE A 47 -8.91 -12.65 -1.57
C ILE A 47 -9.75 -12.15 -0.39
N ALA A 48 -9.47 -10.94 0.09
CA ALA A 48 -10.28 -10.29 1.11
C ALA A 48 -11.40 -9.43 0.50
N ARG A 49 -11.07 -8.64 -0.53
CA ARG A 49 -12.04 -7.79 -1.23
C ARG A 49 -11.83 -7.81 -2.74
N GLY A 50 -12.92 -7.57 -3.47
CA GLY A 50 -12.96 -7.69 -4.93
C GLY A 50 -13.13 -9.13 -5.41
N ALA A 51 -13.10 -9.35 -6.72
CA ALA A 51 -13.21 -10.66 -7.35
C ALA A 51 -12.20 -10.81 -8.49
N ARG A 52 -11.51 -11.95 -8.52
CA ARG A 52 -10.38 -12.22 -9.44
C ARG A 52 -10.70 -12.05 -10.93
N SER A 53 -11.91 -12.44 -11.36
CA SER A 53 -12.23 -12.74 -12.77
C SER A 53 -12.30 -11.55 -13.73
N SER A 54 -12.20 -10.31 -13.26
CA SER A 54 -12.34 -9.11 -14.12
C SER A 54 -11.31 -8.01 -13.88
N ARG A 55 -10.32 -8.23 -13.00
CA ARG A 55 -9.51 -7.14 -12.43
C ARG A 55 -8.05 -7.19 -12.86
N ALA A 56 -7.52 -6.02 -13.18
CA ALA A 56 -6.17 -5.86 -13.73
C ALA A 56 -5.07 -5.84 -12.66
N PHE A 57 -5.39 -5.52 -11.40
CA PHE A 57 -4.39 -5.35 -10.35
C PHE A 57 -4.70 -6.18 -9.10
N LEU A 58 -3.64 -6.72 -8.49
CA LEU A 58 -3.67 -7.33 -7.16
C LEU A 58 -2.92 -6.40 -6.20
N VAL A 59 -3.64 -5.93 -5.19
CA VAL A 59 -3.09 -5.19 -4.05
C VAL A 59 -2.67 -6.18 -2.97
N SER A 60 -1.38 -6.25 -2.67
CA SER A 60 -0.87 -6.94 -1.49
C SER A 60 -0.85 -5.98 -0.31
N ASN A 61 -1.82 -6.13 0.60
CA ASN A 61 -1.75 -5.51 1.92
C ASN A 61 -0.64 -6.20 2.71
N HIS A 62 0.46 -5.49 2.91
CA HIS A 62 1.73 -5.97 3.47
C HIS A 62 2.12 -5.13 4.69
N PHE A 63 1.19 -5.07 5.64
CA PHE A 63 1.38 -4.36 6.90
C PHE A 63 0.62 -5.10 7.98
N SER A 64 1.07 -4.88 9.21
CA SER A 64 0.39 -5.37 10.40
C SER A 64 0.63 -4.33 11.47
N GLY A 65 -0.45 -3.76 12.02
CA GLY A 65 -0.36 -2.79 13.10
C GLY A 65 -0.42 -3.46 14.47
N THR A 66 -0.43 -2.65 15.53
CA THR A 66 -0.59 -3.13 16.90
C THR A 66 -1.78 -2.46 17.58
N GLY A 67 -2.43 -3.19 18.49
CA GLY A 67 -3.46 -2.68 19.39
C GLY A 67 -4.91 -2.91 18.90
N PRO A 68 -5.76 -3.55 19.72
CA PRO A 68 -7.21 -3.54 19.50
C PRO A 68 -7.84 -2.23 20.04
N PRO A 69 -8.95 -1.73 19.47
CA PRO A 69 -9.73 -2.24 18.33
C PRO A 69 -9.35 -1.61 16.98
N ILE A 70 -8.37 -0.70 16.97
CA ILE A 70 -7.85 -0.03 15.77
C ILE A 70 -6.36 -0.34 15.70
N SER A 71 -6.01 -1.23 14.77
CA SER A 71 -4.61 -1.56 14.49
C SER A 71 -3.91 -0.29 13.98
N LEU A 72 -2.94 0.21 14.76
CA LEU A 72 -2.13 1.37 14.39
C LEU A 72 -0.84 0.92 13.71
N PRO A 73 -0.30 1.69 12.74
CA PRO A 73 0.96 1.35 12.09
C PRO A 73 2.07 1.02 13.09
N SER A 74 2.73 -0.13 12.91
CA SER A 74 3.78 -0.60 13.82
C SER A 74 5.15 -0.52 13.17
N LEU A 75 6.03 0.33 13.70
CA LEU A 75 7.41 0.44 13.22
C LEU A 75 8.19 -0.88 13.39
N GLU A 76 7.97 -1.58 14.50
CA GLU A 76 8.58 -2.87 14.77
C GLU A 76 8.17 -3.91 13.72
N ASN A 77 6.86 -3.97 13.39
CA ASN A 77 6.37 -4.89 12.36
C ASN A 77 6.90 -4.49 10.98
N ALA A 78 6.91 -3.20 10.65
CA ALA A 78 7.38 -2.73 9.36
C ALA A 78 8.86 -3.07 9.12
N ILE A 79 9.73 -3.01 10.14
CA ILE A 79 11.15 -3.39 9.98
C ILE A 79 11.29 -4.84 9.50
N VAL A 80 10.49 -5.76 10.06
CA VAL A 80 10.53 -7.19 9.72
C VAL A 80 9.80 -7.47 8.43
N LEU A 81 8.57 -6.97 8.29
CA LEU A 81 7.72 -7.28 7.15
C LEU A 81 8.30 -6.71 5.86
N ASN A 82 8.90 -5.53 5.90
CA ASN A 82 9.46 -4.89 4.71
C ASN A 82 10.84 -5.44 4.31
N GLU A 83 11.39 -6.44 4.98
CA GLU A 83 12.61 -7.11 4.53
C GLU A 83 12.42 -7.70 3.13
N LYS A 84 13.45 -7.61 2.29
CA LYS A 84 13.38 -8.08 0.89
C LYS A 84 12.94 -9.54 0.79
N SER A 85 13.48 -10.42 1.63
CA SER A 85 13.17 -11.85 1.64
C SER A 85 11.70 -12.12 1.98
N VAL A 86 11.12 -11.36 2.90
CA VAL A 86 9.70 -11.47 3.28
C VAL A 86 8.81 -11.01 2.13
N LEU A 87 9.16 -9.88 1.50
CA LEU A 87 8.46 -9.39 0.31
C LEU A 87 8.51 -10.39 -0.83
N GLU A 88 9.69 -10.92 -1.19
CA GLU A 88 9.88 -11.90 -2.25
C GLU A 88 9.06 -13.17 -2.02
N ASN A 89 9.24 -13.81 -0.87
CA ASN A 89 8.56 -15.05 -0.52
C ASN A 89 7.03 -14.89 -0.60
N ARG A 90 6.52 -13.79 -0.04
CA ARG A 90 5.08 -13.55 -0.02
C ARG A 90 4.54 -13.20 -1.40
N HIS A 91 5.31 -12.47 -2.21
CA HIS A 91 4.93 -12.09 -3.56
C HIS A 91 4.83 -13.30 -4.48
N GLU A 92 5.80 -14.21 -4.41
CA GLU A 92 5.81 -15.48 -5.14
C GLU A 92 4.66 -16.40 -4.70
N ALA A 93 4.46 -16.56 -3.38
CA ALA A 93 3.39 -17.40 -2.86
C ALA A 93 2.00 -16.89 -3.26
N CYS A 94 1.81 -15.57 -3.27
CA CYS A 94 0.54 -14.97 -3.70
C CYS A 94 0.35 -15.07 -5.21
N GLU A 95 1.41 -14.99 -6.01
CA GLU A 95 1.33 -15.24 -7.44
C GLU A 95 0.89 -16.68 -7.74
N GLU A 96 1.48 -17.66 -7.05
CA GLU A 96 1.13 -19.08 -7.19
C GLU A 96 -0.34 -19.34 -6.80
N LYS A 97 -0.78 -18.83 -5.65
CA LYS A 97 -2.12 -19.11 -5.10
C LYS A 97 -3.23 -18.35 -5.81
N LEU A 98 -2.98 -17.07 -6.13
CA LEU A 98 -4.01 -16.20 -6.69
C LEU A 98 -3.98 -16.17 -8.22
N GLY A 99 -2.92 -16.71 -8.84
CA GLY A 99 -2.71 -16.71 -10.29
C GLY A 99 -2.42 -15.32 -10.85
N LYS A 100 -1.98 -14.40 -9.99
CA LYS A 100 -1.65 -13.02 -10.37
C LYS A 100 -0.55 -12.50 -9.47
N ARG A 101 0.52 -12.01 -10.08
CA ARG A 101 1.59 -11.31 -9.38
C ARG A 101 1.07 -10.03 -8.75
N PRO A 102 1.33 -9.77 -7.45
CA PRO A 102 1.00 -8.48 -6.85
C PRO A 102 1.67 -7.35 -7.63
N ASN A 103 0.97 -6.25 -7.86
CA ASN A 103 1.49 -5.11 -8.61
C ASN A 103 1.24 -3.78 -7.90
N ILE A 104 0.56 -3.82 -6.76
CA ILE A 104 0.47 -2.72 -5.81
C ILE A 104 0.77 -3.33 -4.44
N ILE A 105 1.68 -2.71 -3.68
CA ILE A 105 2.05 -3.18 -2.34
C ILE A 105 1.75 -2.06 -1.37
N MET A 106 0.89 -2.32 -0.41
CA MET A 106 0.58 -1.39 0.68
C MET A 106 1.40 -1.78 1.89
N VAL A 107 2.21 -0.87 2.40
CA VAL A 107 3.11 -1.11 3.55
C VAL A 107 2.96 0.01 4.57
N ASP A 108 3.28 -0.31 5.82
CA ASP A 108 3.58 0.70 6.83
C ASP A 108 5.05 1.13 6.69
N PHE A 109 5.31 2.44 6.85
CA PHE A 109 6.65 3.04 6.86
C PHE A 109 7.55 2.57 5.71
N TRP A 110 7.19 2.87 4.45
CA TRP A 110 7.91 2.42 3.24
C TRP A 110 9.44 2.61 3.23
N SER A 111 9.97 3.54 4.03
CA SER A 111 11.41 3.80 4.17
C SER A 111 12.12 2.87 5.16
N LYS A 112 11.42 1.88 5.72
CA LYS A 112 11.95 0.84 6.63
C LYS A 112 11.98 -0.49 5.90
N GLY A 113 13.05 -1.25 6.09
CA GLY A 113 13.33 -2.45 5.30
C GLY A 113 13.77 -2.10 3.88
N ASP A 114 13.44 -2.97 2.93
CA ASP A 114 13.98 -2.98 1.57
C ASP A 114 12.91 -2.75 0.49
N VAL A 115 11.73 -2.20 0.84
CA VAL A 115 10.58 -2.06 -0.07
C VAL A 115 10.96 -1.41 -1.39
N VAL A 116 11.71 -0.30 -1.35
CA VAL A 116 12.09 0.45 -2.55
C VAL A 116 13.01 -0.38 -3.44
N ALA A 117 14.03 -1.02 -2.86
CA ALA A 117 14.95 -1.88 -3.62
C ALA A 117 14.22 -3.08 -4.24
N PHE A 118 13.33 -3.72 -3.48
CA PHE A 118 12.48 -4.80 -3.98
C PHE A 118 11.60 -4.36 -5.16
N VAL A 119 10.95 -3.19 -5.06
CA VAL A 119 10.10 -2.66 -6.13
C VAL A 119 10.92 -2.30 -7.37
N GLU A 120 12.08 -1.67 -7.21
CA GLU A 120 12.98 -1.34 -8.33
C GLU A 120 13.45 -2.59 -9.08
N GLU A 121 13.86 -3.62 -8.35
CA GLU A 121 14.29 -4.90 -8.93
C GLU A 121 13.15 -5.63 -9.62
N SER A 122 11.98 -5.70 -8.96
CA SER A 122 10.78 -6.31 -9.52
C SER A 122 10.34 -5.60 -10.82
N ASN A 123 10.38 -4.26 -10.84
CA ASN A 123 10.07 -3.49 -12.04
C ASN A 123 11.12 -3.67 -13.14
N ARG A 124 12.42 -3.74 -12.79
CA ARG A 124 13.50 -3.99 -13.75
C ARG A 124 13.37 -5.37 -14.40
N ALA A 125 12.97 -6.38 -13.64
CA ALA A 125 12.74 -7.74 -14.15
C ALA A 125 11.57 -7.79 -15.16
N LEU A 126 10.61 -6.87 -15.04
CA LEU A 126 9.47 -6.75 -15.97
C LEU A 126 9.73 -5.80 -17.14
N ALA A 127 10.82 -5.03 -17.10
CA ALA A 127 11.14 -4.09 -18.18
C ALA A 127 11.43 -4.87 -19.47
N PRO A 128 10.88 -4.44 -20.62
CA PRO A 128 11.23 -5.04 -21.91
C PRO A 128 12.74 -4.99 -22.12
N VAL A 129 13.35 -6.15 -22.39
CA VAL A 129 14.74 -6.19 -22.82
C VAL A 129 14.81 -5.55 -24.21
N ASP A 130 15.56 -4.45 -24.36
CA ASP A 130 15.81 -3.89 -25.70
C ASP A 130 16.53 -4.98 -26.53
N PRO A 131 15.97 -5.43 -27.67
CA PRO A 131 16.61 -6.43 -28.52
C PRO A 131 17.98 -5.98 -29.08
N ARG A 132 18.35 -4.70 -28.90
CA ARG A 132 19.66 -4.14 -29.28
C ARG A 132 20.72 -4.22 -28.16
N GLY A 133 20.40 -4.80 -27.00
CA GLY A 133 21.39 -5.15 -25.98
C GLY A 133 21.98 -3.98 -25.19
N THR A 134 21.38 -2.79 -25.27
CA THR A 134 21.77 -1.65 -24.42
C THR A 134 20.75 -1.51 -23.29
N SER A 135 20.89 -2.33 -22.25
CA SER A 135 20.33 -1.97 -20.94
C SER A 135 21.22 -0.87 -20.32
N GLU A 136 21.28 0.30 -20.95
CA GLU A 136 21.71 1.48 -20.22
C GLU A 136 20.59 1.84 -19.24
N PRO A 137 20.92 2.15 -17.97
CA PRO A 137 19.95 2.82 -17.13
C PRO A 137 19.60 4.11 -17.87
N THR A 138 18.33 4.28 -18.24
CA THR A 138 17.82 5.60 -18.60
C THR A 138 18.10 6.46 -17.38
N SER A 139 19.17 7.24 -17.44
CA SER A 139 19.44 8.29 -16.49
C SER A 139 18.18 9.16 -16.52
N ALA A 140 17.45 9.16 -15.42
CA ALA A 140 16.49 10.21 -15.17
C ALA A 140 17.23 11.53 -15.42
N PRO A 141 16.60 12.52 -16.08
CA PRO A 141 17.14 13.86 -16.12
C PRO A 141 17.52 14.21 -14.68
N THR A 142 18.79 14.54 -14.45
CA THR A 142 19.21 15.16 -13.21
C THR A 142 18.61 16.56 -13.25
N ASP A 143 17.32 16.67 -12.92
CA ASP A 143 16.76 17.92 -12.49
C ASP A 143 17.48 18.24 -11.18
N GLU A 144 18.50 19.08 -11.32
CA GLU A 144 19.13 19.82 -10.25
C GLU A 144 18.01 20.31 -9.30
N PRO A 145 18.07 20.01 -8.00
CA PRO A 145 17.05 20.44 -7.07
C PRO A 145 16.98 21.96 -7.12
N THR A 146 15.90 22.48 -7.70
CA THR A 146 15.63 23.91 -7.68
C THR A 146 15.62 24.33 -6.22
N PRO A 147 16.38 25.35 -5.81
CA PRO A 147 16.42 25.77 -4.41
C PRO A 147 14.99 26.13 -3.99
N VAL A 148 14.46 25.37 -3.01
CA VAL A 148 13.18 25.67 -2.38
C VAL A 148 13.32 27.06 -1.72
N PRO A 149 12.46 28.03 -2.06
CA PRO A 149 12.45 29.30 -1.35
C PRO A 149 12.17 29.06 0.12
N THR A 150 13.19 29.24 0.96
CA THR A 150 13.05 29.22 2.41
C THR A 150 12.44 30.55 2.84
N ALA A 151 11.12 30.65 2.80
CA ALA A 151 10.37 31.70 3.48
C ALA A 151 8.93 31.22 3.70
N ILE A 152 8.67 30.67 4.87
CA ILE A 152 7.31 30.66 5.43
C ILE A 152 7.06 32.10 5.90
N PRO A 153 6.09 32.85 5.36
CA PRO A 153 5.69 34.10 5.98
C PRO A 153 5.10 33.80 7.36
N ASP A 154 5.73 34.38 8.37
CA ASP A 154 5.33 34.37 9.77
C ASP A 154 3.89 34.88 9.91
N THR A 155 2.94 33.95 9.89
CA THR A 155 1.52 34.27 10.07
C THR A 155 1.19 34.10 11.54
N THR A 156 1.52 35.13 12.32
CA THR A 156 0.95 35.34 13.65
C THR A 156 -0.53 35.70 13.49
N ALA A 157 -1.37 34.68 13.26
CA ALA A 157 -2.81 34.82 13.43
C ALA A 157 -3.13 34.72 14.94
N PRO A 158 -3.86 35.68 15.52
CA PRO A 158 -4.26 35.60 16.91
C PRO A 158 -5.25 34.44 17.12
N ASN A 159 -4.89 33.53 18.03
CA ASN A 159 -5.77 32.48 18.55
C ASN A 159 -7.05 33.12 19.12
N THR A 160 -8.13 33.05 18.35
CA THR A 160 -9.47 33.35 18.88
C THR A 160 -10.06 32.03 19.35
N PRO A 161 -10.45 31.88 20.63
CA PRO A 161 -11.05 30.65 21.13
C PRO A 161 -12.34 30.32 20.37
N ILE A 162 -12.45 29.08 19.89
CA ILE A 162 -13.68 28.53 19.33
C ILE A 162 -14.69 28.40 20.49
N PRO A 163 -15.89 29.01 20.41
CA PRO A 163 -16.90 28.84 21.44
C PRO A 163 -17.43 27.41 21.41
N ILE A 164 -17.25 26.71 22.54
CA ILE A 164 -17.90 25.42 22.80
C ILE A 164 -19.38 25.73 23.03
N ASN A 165 -20.25 25.23 22.16
CA ASN A 165 -21.70 25.35 22.34
C ASN A 165 -22.21 24.12 23.10
N PRO A 166 -22.62 24.24 24.38
CA PRO A 166 -23.17 23.12 25.11
C PRO A 166 -24.67 23.08 24.85
N GLY A 167 -25.10 22.34 23.82
CA GLY A 167 -26.52 22.04 23.65
C GLY A 167 -26.95 21.66 22.24
N LYS A 168 -26.85 20.36 21.93
CA LYS A 168 -27.96 19.52 21.44
C LYS A 168 -27.46 18.10 21.16
#